data_AF-A0A3M2CQD6-F1
#
_entry.id   AF-A0A3M2CQD6-F1
#
_cell.length_a   1.000
_cell.length_b   1.000
_cell.length_c   1.000
_cell.angle_alpha   90.00
_cell.angle_beta   90.00
_cell.angle_gamma   90.00
#
_symmetry.space_group_name_H-M   'P 1'
#
loop_
_entity.id
_entity.type
_entity.pdbx_description
1 polymer ?
#
loop_
_entity_poly.entity_id
_entity_poly.type
_entity_poly.pdbx_seq_one_letter_code
_entity_poly.pdbx_strand_id
1 'polypeptide(L)'
;LAETVERFDIPREILVICVGKSTYARCGLIVNVTPLEPEWRGVITLEISNTTPLPAKVYANEGLAQLIFLKGSRPCAVSYADKQGKYQDQDGLTLPRVD
;
A
#
# COMPACT_ATOMS: atom_id res chain seq x y z
N LEU A 1 -6.48 -10.55 3.72
CA LEU A 1 -6.18 -9.12 3.51
C LEU A 1 -6.07 -8.46 4.88
N ALA A 2 -5.15 -7.50 5.01
CA ALA A 2 -4.96 -6.69 6.21
C ALA A 2 -4.89 -5.20 5.81
N GLU A 3 -4.74 -4.29 6.76
CA GLU A 3 -4.61 -2.86 6.51
C GLU A 3 -3.47 -2.25 7.35
N THR A 4 -2.94 -1.12 6.90
CA THR A 4 -1.99 -0.33 7.69
C THR A 4 -2.69 0.40 8.83
N VAL A 5 -1.94 0.66 9.91
CA VAL A 5 -2.39 1.55 10.98
C VAL A 5 -2.35 3.01 10.49
N GLU A 6 -1.41 3.32 9.60
CA GLU A 6 -1.22 4.62 9.01
C GLU A 6 -2.25 4.91 7.90
N ARG A 7 -2.75 6.16 7.90
CA ARG A 7 -3.52 6.75 6.81
C ARG A 7 -2.62 7.73 6.06
N PHE A 8 -2.66 7.68 4.74
CA PHE A 8 -1.84 8.52 3.87
C PHE A 8 -2.70 9.53 3.11
N ASP A 9 -2.10 10.68 2.82
CA ASP A 9 -2.59 11.68 1.88
C ASP A 9 -1.42 12.07 0.97
N ILE A 10 -1.44 11.59 -0.27
CA ILE A 10 -0.29 11.68 -1.17
C ILE A 10 -0.37 12.97 -2.00
N PRO A 11 0.65 13.85 -1.97
CA PRO A 11 0.64 15.06 -2.79
C PRO A 11 0.63 14.76 -4.30
N ARG A 12 0.16 15.72 -5.10
CA ARG A 12 -0.01 15.57 -6.57
C ARG A 12 1.31 15.36 -7.34
N GLU A 13 2.43 15.74 -6.76
CA GLU A 13 3.77 15.56 -7.32
C GLU A 13 4.52 14.35 -6.76
N ILE A 14 3.88 13.53 -5.90
CA ILE A 14 4.52 12.39 -5.25
C ILE A 14 3.87 11.09 -5.71
N LEU A 15 4.71 10.12 -6.09
CA LEU A 15 4.34 8.72 -6.24
C LEU A 15 4.99 7.93 -5.10
N VAL A 16 4.27 7.01 -4.48
CA VAL A 16 4.84 6.18 -3.41
C VAL A 16 4.88 4.72 -3.83
N ILE A 17 6.03 4.08 -3.64
CA ILE A 17 6.20 2.65 -3.83
C ILE A 17 6.31 1.99 -2.45
N CYS A 18 5.47 1.00 -2.21
CA CYS A 18 5.56 0.15 -1.04
C CYS A 18 6.45 -1.06 -1.36
N VAL A 19 7.40 -1.34 -0.47
CA VAL A 19 8.25 -2.53 -0.57
C VAL A 19 8.27 -3.27 0.76
N GLY A 20 8.31 -4.61 0.69
CA GLY A 20 8.45 -5.45 1.88
C GLY A 20 9.81 -5.28 2.56
N LYS A 21 9.87 -5.59 3.86
CA LYS A 21 11.13 -5.54 4.62
C LYS A 21 11.87 -6.87 4.58
N SER A 22 13.20 -6.83 4.60
CA SER A 22 14.03 -8.03 4.48
C SER A 22 13.74 -9.08 5.58
N THR A 23 13.33 -8.65 6.77
CA THR A 23 12.93 -9.53 7.88
C THR A 23 11.82 -10.49 7.47
N TYR A 24 10.77 -10.00 6.80
CA TYR A 24 9.63 -10.81 6.36
C TYR A 24 9.95 -11.58 5.09
N ALA A 25 10.66 -10.95 4.15
CA ALA A 25 11.08 -11.61 2.92
C ALA A 25 11.95 -12.86 3.19
N ARG A 26 12.83 -12.81 4.19
CA ARG A 26 13.68 -13.95 4.60
C ARG A 26 12.90 -15.09 5.26
N CYS A 27 11.72 -14.80 5.79
CA CYS A 27 10.78 -15.81 6.29
C CYS A 27 9.79 -16.28 5.20
N GLY A 28 9.98 -15.84 3.95
CA GLY A 28 9.13 -16.16 2.80
C GLY A 28 7.75 -15.51 2.83
N LEU A 29 7.60 -14.43 3.60
CA LEU A 29 6.42 -13.57 3.57
C LEU A 29 6.61 -12.45 2.52
N ILE A 30 5.62 -12.34 1.64
CA ILE A 30 5.54 -11.31 0.60
C ILE A 30 4.43 -10.35 0.97
N VAL A 31 4.70 -9.06 0.85
CA VAL A 31 3.71 -7.99 1.03
C VAL A 31 3.46 -7.37 -0.33
N ASN A 32 2.29 -7.62 -0.88
CA ASN A 32 1.83 -7.08 -2.14
C ASN A 32 0.98 -5.84 -1.88
N VAL A 33 1.47 -4.72 -2.40
CA VAL A 33 0.81 -3.41 -2.33
C VAL A 33 1.10 -2.71 -3.65
N THR A 34 0.06 -2.20 -4.29
CA THR A 34 0.22 -1.39 -5.50
C THR A 34 0.75 0.00 -5.14
N PRO A 35 1.46 0.69 -6.05
CA PRO A 35 1.91 2.06 -5.80
C PRO A 35 0.76 2.96 -5.35
N LEU A 36 1.04 3.88 -4.42
CA LEU A 36 0.08 4.90 -4.03
C LEU A 36 0.24 6.04 -5.04
N GLU A 37 -0.76 6.19 -5.89
CA GLU A 37 -0.79 7.20 -6.95
C GLU A 37 -0.89 8.63 -6.35
N PRO A 38 -0.45 9.66 -7.10
CA PRO A 38 -0.63 11.04 -6.69
C PRO A 38 -2.09 11.36 -6.34
N GLU A 39 -2.30 12.09 -5.25
CA GLU A 39 -3.61 12.43 -4.66
C GLU A 39 -4.46 11.23 -4.21
N TRP A 40 -3.88 10.04 -4.09
CA TRP A 40 -4.52 8.95 -3.36
C TRP A 40 -4.52 9.23 -1.86
N ARG A 41 -5.64 8.91 -1.20
CA ARG A 41 -5.82 9.05 0.25
C ARG A 41 -6.51 7.82 0.82
N GLY A 42 -6.03 7.36 1.98
CA GLY A 42 -6.65 6.22 2.68
C GLY A 42 -5.65 5.41 3.49
N VAL A 43 -6.15 4.34 4.10
CA VAL A 43 -5.32 3.27 4.67
C VAL A 43 -4.86 2.32 3.56
N ILE A 44 -3.66 1.76 3.63
CA ILE A 44 -3.16 0.85 2.60
C ILE A 44 -3.74 -0.54 2.85
N THR A 45 -4.35 -1.15 1.84
CA THR A 45 -4.71 -2.57 1.86
C THR A 45 -3.46 -3.43 1.63
N LEU A 46 -3.18 -4.32 2.58
CA LEU A 46 -2.04 -5.22 2.58
C LEU A 46 -2.48 -6.63 2.15
N GLU A 47 -1.90 -7.15 1.07
CA GLU A 47 -1.99 -8.55 0.70
C GLU A 47 -0.71 -9.28 1.14
N ILE A 48 -0.84 -10.17 2.12
CA ILE A 48 0.29 -10.92 2.69
C ILE A 48 0.20 -12.36 2.20
N SER A 49 1.25 -12.81 1.51
CA SER A 49 1.38 -14.16 0.97
C SER A 49 2.50 -14.91 1.68
N ASN A 50 2.23 -16.13 2.16
CA ASN A 50 3.24 -17.03 2.72
C ASN A 50 3.66 -18.04 1.65
N THR A 51 4.92 -17.98 1.23
CA THR A 51 5.49 -18.85 0.19
C THR A 51 6.25 -20.05 0.74
N THR A 52 6.19 -20.26 2.06
CA THR A 52 6.84 -21.40 2.75
C THR A 52 5.79 -22.39 3.24
N PRO A 53 6.17 -23.66 3.48
CA PRO A 53 5.28 -24.64 4.10
C PRO A 53 5.12 -24.42 5.61
N LEU A 54 5.90 -23.53 6.22
CA LEU A 54 5.88 -23.30 7.66
C LEU A 54 4.88 -22.18 7.99
N PRO A 55 4.08 -22.31 9.07
CA PRO A 55 3.22 -21.23 9.51
C PRO A 55 4.04 -20.03 9.97
N ALA A 56 3.65 -18.84 9.53
CA ALA A 56 4.26 -17.58 9.96
C ALA A 56 3.30 -16.81 10.87
N LYS A 57 3.87 -16.15 11.90
CA LYS A 57 3.13 -15.23 12.77
C LYS A 57 3.49 -13.81 12.39
N VAL A 58 2.49 -13.00 12.12
CA VAL A 58 2.60 -11.55 11.90
C VAL A 58 1.80 -10.89 13.01
N TYR A 59 2.43 -10.00 13.77
CA TYR A 59 1.81 -9.33 14.90
C TYR A 59 1.29 -7.95 14.49
N ALA A 60 0.18 -7.50 15.06
CA ALA A 60 -0.30 -6.14 14.82
C ALA A 60 0.72 -5.11 15.34
N ASN A 61 0.78 -3.94 14.68
CA ASN A 61 1.63 -2.80 15.02
C ASN A 61 3.15 -3.01 14.84
N GLU A 62 3.58 -4.12 14.23
CA GLU A 62 4.99 -4.27 13.84
C GLU A 62 5.24 -3.66 12.46
N GLY A 63 6.46 -3.16 12.23
CA GLY A 63 6.83 -2.58 10.94
C GLY A 63 6.98 -3.67 9.87
N LEU A 64 5.94 -3.88 9.06
CA LEU A 64 5.82 -4.93 8.04
C LEU A 64 6.42 -4.54 6.68
N ALA A 65 6.21 -3.30 6.26
CA ALA A 65 6.64 -2.76 4.97
C ALA A 65 7.33 -1.40 5.15
N GLN A 66 7.88 -0.87 4.06
CA GLN A 66 8.48 0.46 4.01
C GLN A 66 8.06 1.18 2.73
N LEU A 67 7.98 2.51 2.80
CA LEU A 67 7.51 3.35 1.71
C LEU A 67 8.65 4.19 1.14
N ILE A 68 8.73 4.25 -0.18
CA ILE A 68 9.67 5.07 -0.92
C ILE A 68 8.87 6.16 -1.63
N PHE A 69 9.17 7.41 -1.30
CA PHE A 69 8.51 8.59 -1.88
C PHE A 69 9.34 9.11 -3.05
N LEU A 70 8.72 9.17 -4.23
CA LEU A 70 9.34 9.61 -5.47
C LEU A 70 8.71 10.93 -5.90
N LYS A 71 9.51 12.00 -5.94
CA LYS A 71 9.05 13.30 -6.42
C LYS A 71 9.13 13.38 -7.93
N GLY A 72 8.01 13.71 -8.56
CA GLY A 72 7.94 14.01 -9.99
C GLY A 72 8.66 15.32 -10.33
N SER A 73 9.22 15.39 -11.55
CA SER A 73 9.78 16.63 -12.10
C SER A 73 8.73 17.70 -12.40
N ARG A 74 7.45 17.30 -12.46
CA ARG A 74 6.28 18.14 -12.66
C ARG A 74 5.07 17.54 -11.93
N PRO A 75 4.03 18.34 -11.61
CA PRO A 75 2.78 17.82 -11.07
C PRO A 75 2.15 16.76 -11.98
N CYS A 76 1.50 15.76 -11.39
CA CYS A 76 0.76 14.76 -12.15
C CYS A 76 -0.33 15.42 -13.00
N ALA A 77 -0.43 15.04 -14.27
CA ALA A 77 -1.42 15.61 -15.20
C ALA A 77 -2.84 15.12 -14.88
N VAL A 78 -2.99 13.82 -14.62
CA VAL A 78 -4.26 13.18 -14.24
C VAL A 78 -3.98 12.28 -13.03
N SER A 79 -4.42 12.71 -11.86
CA SER A 79 -4.18 12.06 -10.57
C SER A 79 -5.19 10.94 -10.27
N TYR A 80 -5.01 10.24 -9.15
CA TYR A 80 -5.98 9.26 -8.67
C TYR A 80 -7.34 9.89 -8.35
N ALA A 81 -7.31 11.10 -7.77
CA ALA A 81 -8.51 11.87 -7.46
C ALA A 81 -9.25 12.30 -8.74
N ASP A 82 -8.53 12.76 -9.77
CA ASP A 82 -9.13 13.15 -11.06
C ASP A 82 -9.87 11.98 -11.73
N LYS A 83 -9.33 10.75 -11.58
CA LYS A 83 -9.92 9.52 -12.12
C LYS A 83 -11.13 9.03 -11.32
N GLN A 84 -11.47 9.66 -10.19
CA GLN A 84 -12.46 9.16 -9.23
C GLN A 84 -12.17 7.70 -8.84
N GLY A 85 -10.90 7.42 -8.49
CA GLY A 85 -10.43 6.06 -8.29
C GLY A 85 -11.24 5.28 -7.24
N LYS A 86 -11.47 3.99 -7.52
CA LYS A 86 -12.39 3.09 -6.77
C LYS A 86 -12.13 3.01 -5.27
N TYR A 87 -10.88 3.25 -4.84
CA TYR A 87 -10.40 3.04 -3.47
C TYR A 87 -9.94 4.35 -2.81
N GLN A 88 -10.48 5.48 -3.26
CA GLN A 88 -10.21 6.78 -2.66
C GLN A 88 -10.92 6.93 -1.31
N ASP A 89 -10.25 7.54 -0.33
CA ASP A 89 -10.76 7.84 1.00
C ASP A 89 -11.33 6.60 1.74
N GLN A 90 -10.76 5.42 1.49
CA GLN A 90 -11.18 4.23 2.21
C GLN A 90 -10.84 4.32 3.70
N ASP A 91 -11.86 4.11 4.55
CA ASP A 91 -11.76 4.19 6.02
C ASP A 91 -11.22 2.91 6.66
N GLY A 92 -11.08 1.83 5.88
CA GLY A 92 -10.63 0.53 6.35
C GLY A 92 -10.47 -0.48 5.22
N LEU A 93 -10.37 -1.75 5.59
CA LEU A 93 -10.15 -2.86 4.69
C LEU A 93 -11.29 -2.97 3.67
N THR A 94 -11.01 -2.51 2.46
CA THR A 94 -11.97 -2.54 1.35
C THR A 94 -11.67 -3.75 0.47
N LEU A 95 -12.69 -4.59 0.27
CA LEU A 95 -12.61 -5.73 -0.65
C LEU A 95 -12.64 -5.27 -2.12
N PRO A 96 -12.17 -6.10 -3.06
CA PRO A 96 -12.21 -5.76 -4.48
C PRO A 96 -13.61 -5.39 -4.97
N ARG A 97 -13.71 -4.28 -5.73
CA ARG A 97 -14.94 -3.83 -6.40
C ARG A 97 -14.92 -4.26 -7.87
N VAL A 98 -15.76 -5.24 -8.22
CA VAL A 98 -15.78 -5.94 -9.53
C VAL A 98 -16.79 -5.35 -10.52
N ASP A 99 -17.55 -4.38 -10.05
CA ASP A 99 -18.48 -3.52 -10.78
C ASP A 99 -17.79 -2.68 -11.89
#